data_AF-A0A372GJ20-F1
#
_entry.id   AF-A0A372GJ20-F1
#
_cell.length_a   1.000
_cell.length_b   1.000
_cell.length_c   1.000
_cell.angle_alpha   90.00
_cell.angle_beta   90.00
_cell.angle_gamma   90.00
#
_symmetry.space_group_name_H-M   'P 1'
#
loop_
_entity.id
_entity.type
_entity.pdbx_description
1 polymer ?
#
loop_
_entity_poly.entity_id
_entity_poly.type
_entity_poly.pdbx_seq_one_letter_code
_entity_poly.pdbx_strand_id
1 'polypeptide(L)'
;MVAATVTAAVLHLVWALYLATEGGDLAAQAAWTDFVWKHPDAAYSFAWYGGMHPASYSVMSPHLMALFGIRTVAVVSGTLSAGLTAYLLRRFRAPVTLPASLWAAFALSCNSASGRVTFGLGLTFALMAVIAAFTSRGTPALRAAGMVGLGLLSTLASPVAGLFLMVLAAALFLTGRRRAGICIAVGPPIVVGTTSLLFPFSGVQPISLTAIVLPAVAAVIAILTCAPRGWTLVRVGAGVYLLGIMLTWLIPSPVGSNVERLSLLFGGMFLLSAVARAHGRIRIAVLSLAFIVTASWQVVKPVGDLIHTEPAATAAAHASGLVAELKSVGADDARIEVVPLRSHWESSGLSRHFVLARGWNRQVDAERHELFYEEGALTAASYRDWLYKWSVQYVVLPEQERDWSARDEAAIVKGGQPYLTEIWSDRHWRLFRVLRSTPLVDRPASVHELNAGRLVVDMPSRGSVLVRVSWSPWLRVTGGEACLAREGDFVRLHADRPARYTIAARYGFKRGNHCRS
;
A
#
# COMPACT_ATOMS: atom_id res chain seq x y z
N MET A 1 -21.15 4.50 22.63
CA MET A 1 -20.10 5.47 22.24
C MET A 1 -18.89 5.32 23.14
N VAL A 2 -19.00 5.63 24.45
CA VAL A 2 -17.89 5.46 25.41
C VAL A 2 -17.32 4.05 25.36
N ALA A 3 -18.14 3.01 25.55
CA ALA A 3 -17.70 1.61 25.51
C ALA A 3 -16.85 1.27 24.26
N ALA A 4 -17.39 1.48 23.05
CA ALA A 4 -16.65 1.23 21.81
C ALA A 4 -15.35 2.05 21.68
N THR A 5 -15.35 3.30 22.15
CA THR A 5 -14.15 4.16 22.08
C THR A 5 -13.07 3.66 23.03
N VAL A 6 -13.43 3.33 24.27
CA VAL A 6 -12.50 2.79 25.26
C VAL A 6 -11.99 1.41 24.84
N THR A 7 -12.86 0.51 24.36
CA THR A 7 -12.45 -0.79 23.84
C THR A 7 -11.46 -0.65 22.70
N ALA A 8 -11.74 0.22 21.72
CA ALA A 8 -10.82 0.48 20.63
C ALA A 8 -9.49 1.07 21.12
N ALA A 9 -9.52 2.05 22.04
CA ALA A 9 -8.32 2.64 22.61
C ALA A 9 -7.42 1.58 23.27
N VAL A 10 -8.00 0.73 24.12
CA VAL A 10 -7.27 -0.36 24.79
C VAL A 10 -6.68 -1.32 23.77
N LEU A 11 -7.46 -1.81 22.80
CA LEU A 11 -6.98 -2.77 21.80
C LEU A 11 -5.86 -2.17 20.92
N HIS A 12 -5.99 -0.90 20.51
CA HIS A 12 -4.96 -0.24 19.73
C HIS A 12 -3.70 0.05 20.55
N LEU A 13 -3.82 0.38 21.83
CA LEU A 13 -2.67 0.55 22.72
C LEU A 13 -1.95 -0.77 22.94
N VAL A 14 -2.68 -1.86 23.17
CA VAL A 14 -2.09 -3.21 23.26
C VAL A 14 -1.34 -3.54 21.98
N TRP A 15 -1.95 -3.30 20.82
CA TRP A 15 -1.27 -3.51 19.53
C TRP A 15 -0.01 -2.64 19.42
N ALA A 16 -0.10 -1.34 19.69
CA ALA A 16 1.01 -0.40 19.53
C ALA A 16 2.19 -0.67 20.48
N LEU A 17 1.92 -1.13 21.70
CA LEU A 17 2.94 -1.37 22.71
C LEU A 17 3.57 -2.76 22.60
N TYR A 18 2.79 -3.77 22.22
CA TYR A 18 3.23 -5.17 22.33
C TYR A 18 3.25 -5.95 21.01
N LEU A 19 2.45 -5.58 20.00
CA LEU A 19 2.27 -6.38 18.79
C LEU A 19 2.79 -5.73 17.51
N ALA A 20 2.98 -4.40 17.50
CA ALA A 20 3.33 -3.65 16.31
C ALA A 20 4.79 -3.91 15.89
N THR A 21 5.00 -4.81 14.94
CA THR A 21 6.27 -5.04 14.23
C THR A 21 6.24 -4.38 12.86
N GLU A 22 7.41 -4.02 12.31
CA GLU A 22 7.53 -3.49 10.94
C GLU A 22 7.41 -4.60 9.87
N GLY A 23 6.41 -5.47 10.00
CA GLY A 23 6.08 -6.49 9.02
C GLY A 23 4.79 -6.21 8.26
N GLY A 24 4.57 -6.92 7.15
CA GLY A 24 3.36 -6.86 6.34
C GLY A 24 3.09 -5.45 5.81
N ASP A 25 1.84 -4.99 5.84
CA ASP A 25 1.47 -3.64 5.39
C ASP A 25 2.17 -2.53 6.21
N LEU A 26 2.66 -2.83 7.43
CA LEU A 26 3.42 -1.85 8.22
C LEU A 26 4.83 -1.65 7.68
N ALA A 27 5.44 -2.66 7.04
CA ALA A 27 6.76 -2.53 6.42
C ALA A 27 6.75 -1.46 5.31
N ALA A 28 5.71 -1.46 4.46
CA ALA A 28 5.58 -0.42 3.43
C ALA A 28 5.46 0.97 4.05
N GLN A 29 4.66 1.09 5.10
CA GLN A 29 4.42 2.38 5.76
C GLN A 29 5.67 2.85 6.50
N ALA A 30 6.43 1.95 7.11
CA ALA A 30 7.72 2.24 7.71
C ALA A 30 8.73 2.73 6.67
N ALA A 31 8.82 2.07 5.51
CA ALA A 31 9.70 2.49 4.43
C ALA A 31 9.35 3.88 3.88
N TRP A 32 8.07 4.14 3.58
CA TRP A 32 7.63 5.45 3.10
C TRP A 32 7.78 6.56 4.14
N THR A 33 7.55 6.24 5.41
CA THR A 33 7.73 7.16 6.53
C THR A 33 9.19 7.55 6.68
N ASP A 34 10.11 6.58 6.68
CA ASP A 34 11.56 6.83 6.74
C ASP A 34 12.05 7.61 5.52
N PHE A 35 11.57 7.25 4.32
CA PHE A 35 11.90 7.97 3.09
C PHE A 35 11.49 9.45 3.17
N VAL A 36 10.25 9.73 3.55
CA VAL A 36 9.75 11.12 3.66
C VAL A 36 10.46 11.88 4.77
N TRP A 37 10.83 11.22 5.86
CA TRP A 37 11.61 11.85 6.93
C TRP A 37 13.00 12.30 6.45
N LYS A 38 13.69 11.44 5.67
CA LYS A 38 15.04 11.72 5.15
C LYS A 38 15.03 12.61 3.90
N HIS A 39 13.99 12.52 3.07
CA HIS A 39 13.87 13.17 1.77
C HIS A 39 12.47 13.81 1.58
N PRO A 40 12.08 14.77 2.43
CA PRO A 40 10.71 15.34 2.44
C PRO A 40 10.35 16.09 1.16
N ASP A 41 11.36 16.56 0.43
CA ASP A 41 11.21 17.31 -0.82
C ASP A 41 11.35 16.44 -2.07
N ALA A 42 11.57 15.13 -1.92
CA ALA A 42 11.74 14.21 -3.04
C ALA A 42 10.39 13.68 -3.57
N ALA A 43 10.16 13.88 -4.86
CA ALA A 43 8.97 13.41 -5.57
C ALA A 43 9.10 11.97 -6.09
N TYR A 44 10.30 11.38 -5.98
CA TYR A 44 10.62 10.05 -6.50
C TYR A 44 11.62 9.37 -5.57
N SER A 45 11.38 8.11 -5.26
CA SER A 45 12.26 7.27 -4.44
C SER A 45 12.90 6.20 -5.30
N PHE A 46 14.23 6.07 -5.25
CA PHE A 46 15.01 5.00 -5.86
C PHE A 46 15.07 3.73 -5.00
N ALA A 47 14.49 3.72 -3.80
CA ALA A 47 14.65 2.63 -2.84
C ALA A 47 14.21 1.25 -3.38
N TRP A 48 13.18 1.20 -4.23
CA TRP A 48 12.62 -0.03 -4.80
C TRP A 48 12.35 0.10 -6.31
N TYR A 49 12.33 -1.04 -7.00
CA TYR A 49 11.81 -1.20 -8.37
C TYR A 49 12.47 -0.31 -9.42
N GLY A 50 13.71 0.13 -9.16
CA GLY A 50 14.41 1.13 -9.97
C GLY A 50 13.82 2.53 -9.90
N GLY A 51 12.79 2.78 -9.10
CA GLY A 51 12.25 4.10 -8.85
C GLY A 51 10.71 4.15 -8.81
N MET A 52 10.12 4.84 -7.84
CA MET A 52 8.66 5.03 -7.77
C MET A 52 8.25 6.30 -7.02
N HIS A 53 7.05 6.79 -7.33
CA HIS A 53 6.48 7.99 -6.70
C HIS A 53 5.91 7.67 -5.30
N PRO A 54 6.36 8.31 -4.21
CA PRO A 54 5.75 8.15 -2.89
C PRO A 54 4.25 8.51 -2.90
N ALA A 55 3.89 9.53 -3.69
CA ALA A 55 2.51 9.99 -3.86
C ALA A 55 1.57 8.91 -4.44
N SER A 56 2.08 7.88 -5.13
CA SER A 56 1.24 6.77 -5.60
C SER A 56 0.83 5.82 -4.48
N TYR A 57 1.57 5.79 -3.37
CA TYR A 57 1.19 5.07 -2.16
C TYR A 57 0.16 5.88 -1.34
N SER A 58 0.53 7.10 -0.97
CA SER A 58 -0.32 8.06 -0.27
C SER A 58 0.35 9.44 -0.25
N VAL A 59 -0.44 10.50 -0.47
CA VAL A 59 0.08 11.87 -0.48
C VAL A 59 0.32 12.40 0.93
N MET A 60 -0.53 12.03 1.90
CA MET A 60 -0.53 12.66 3.23
C MET A 60 -0.04 11.72 4.34
N SER A 61 -0.33 10.42 4.25
CA SER A 61 -0.11 9.50 5.37
C SER A 61 1.36 9.35 5.77
N PRO A 62 2.33 9.19 4.83
CA PRO A 62 3.75 9.07 5.19
C PRO A 62 4.28 10.31 5.95
N HIS A 63 3.85 11.51 5.56
CA HIS A 63 4.25 12.76 6.23
C HIS A 63 3.72 12.83 7.68
N LEU A 64 2.45 12.49 7.90
CA LEU A 64 1.87 12.49 9.23
C LEU A 64 2.50 11.41 10.12
N MET A 65 2.79 10.24 9.56
CA MET A 65 3.49 9.17 10.26
C MET A 65 4.94 9.54 10.59
N ALA A 66 5.61 10.31 9.73
CA ALA A 66 6.97 10.80 9.99
C ALA A 66 7.01 11.80 11.14
N LEU A 67 5.98 12.65 11.26
CA LEU A 67 5.89 13.67 12.31
C LEU A 67 5.42 13.10 13.67
N PHE A 68 4.42 12.21 13.66
CA PHE A 68 3.76 11.76 14.90
C PHE A 68 4.10 10.32 15.29
N GLY A 69 4.76 9.57 14.41
CA GLY A 69 5.00 8.15 14.55
C GLY A 69 3.81 7.30 14.08
N ILE A 70 4.13 6.19 13.40
CA ILE A 70 3.14 5.27 12.82
C ILE A 70 2.15 4.73 13.87
N ARG A 71 2.69 4.30 15.02
CA ARG A 71 1.90 3.74 16.13
C ARG A 71 0.90 4.75 16.69
N THR A 72 1.32 6.00 16.91
CA THR A 72 0.46 7.08 17.40
C THR A 72 -0.67 7.36 16.42
N VAL A 73 -0.36 7.51 15.14
CA VAL A 73 -1.37 7.74 14.09
C VAL A 73 -2.39 6.60 14.05
N ALA A 74 -1.94 5.35 14.18
CA ALA A 74 -2.82 4.19 14.22
C ALA A 74 -3.76 4.19 15.44
N VAL A 75 -3.22 4.44 16.64
CA VAL A 75 -4.01 4.47 17.88
C VAL A 75 -5.07 5.56 17.81
N VAL A 76 -4.68 6.77 17.39
CA VAL A 76 -5.61 7.91 17.31
C VAL A 76 -6.67 7.67 16.25
N SER A 77 -6.29 7.31 15.03
CA SER A 77 -7.23 7.10 13.92
C SER A 77 -8.20 5.94 14.20
N GLY A 78 -7.71 4.81 14.70
CA GLY A 78 -8.53 3.66 15.06
C GLY A 78 -9.53 3.95 16.18
N THR A 79 -9.07 4.61 17.25
CA THR A 79 -9.91 5.00 18.39
C THR A 79 -11.00 6.00 17.99
N LEU A 80 -10.61 7.05 17.24
CA LEU A 80 -11.56 8.03 16.74
C LEU A 80 -12.57 7.38 15.80
N SER A 81 -12.13 6.54 14.86
CA SER A 81 -13.02 5.83 13.93
C SER A 81 -14.06 4.97 14.67
N ALA A 82 -13.68 4.28 15.75
CA ALA A 82 -14.60 3.49 16.56
C ALA A 82 -15.63 4.39 17.27
N GLY A 83 -15.19 5.50 17.86
CA GLY A 83 -16.05 6.49 18.48
C GLY A 83 -17.06 7.13 17.50
N LEU A 84 -16.59 7.54 16.32
CA LEU A 84 -17.40 8.12 15.24
C LEU A 84 -18.41 7.09 14.70
N THR A 85 -18.02 5.83 14.53
CA THR A 85 -18.92 4.75 14.12
C THR A 85 -20.01 4.51 15.16
N ALA A 86 -19.64 4.44 16.44
CA ALA A 86 -20.59 4.29 17.54
C ALA A 86 -21.55 5.50 17.66
N TYR A 87 -21.06 6.71 17.37
CA TYR A 87 -21.88 7.91 17.28
C TYR A 87 -22.91 7.81 16.15
N LEU A 88 -22.50 7.39 14.95
CA LEU A 88 -23.38 7.19 13.81
C LEU A 88 -24.46 6.14 14.09
N LEU A 89 -24.09 4.97 14.63
CA LEU A 89 -25.05 3.93 15.00
C LEU A 89 -26.12 4.43 15.98
N ARG A 90 -25.70 5.18 17.01
CA ARG A 90 -26.63 5.79 17.97
C ARG A 90 -27.52 6.84 17.29
N ARG A 91 -26.94 7.69 16.43
CA ARG A 91 -27.66 8.75 15.70
C ARG A 91 -28.74 8.20 14.79
N PHE A 92 -28.49 7.05 14.16
CA PHE A 92 -29.43 6.33 13.31
C PHE A 92 -30.35 5.37 14.07
N ARG A 93 -30.25 5.30 15.41
CA ARG A 93 -31.02 4.37 16.25
C ARG A 93 -30.90 2.92 15.75
N ALA A 94 -29.67 2.52 15.43
CA ALA A 94 -29.39 1.17 14.95
C ALA A 94 -29.85 0.13 15.99
N PRO A 95 -30.47 -0.97 15.56
CA PRO A 95 -30.77 -2.08 16.48
C PRO A 95 -29.46 -2.61 17.06
N VAL A 96 -29.52 -3.14 18.30
CA VAL A 96 -28.34 -3.68 19.00
C VAL A 96 -27.11 -2.76 18.93
N THR A 97 -27.32 -1.45 19.13
CA THR A 97 -26.28 -0.41 18.97
C THR A 97 -25.00 -0.74 19.74
N LEU A 98 -25.11 -1.23 20.98
CA LEU A 98 -23.93 -1.55 21.80
C LEU A 98 -23.11 -2.71 21.20
N PRO A 99 -23.67 -3.93 21.00
CA PRO A 99 -22.96 -5.01 20.31
C PRO A 99 -22.38 -4.63 18.94
N ALA A 100 -23.17 -3.92 18.10
CA ALA A 100 -22.72 -3.48 16.79
C ALA A 100 -21.53 -2.51 16.88
N SER A 101 -21.53 -1.60 17.87
CA SER A 101 -20.43 -0.68 18.10
C SER A 101 -19.17 -1.34 18.63
N LEU A 102 -19.31 -2.38 19.48
CA LEU A 102 -18.17 -3.17 19.97
C LEU A 102 -17.57 -4.02 18.85
N TRP A 103 -18.41 -4.61 18.00
CA TRP A 103 -17.94 -5.33 16.81
C TRP A 103 -17.15 -4.41 15.86
N ALA A 104 -17.66 -3.20 15.59
CA ALA A 104 -16.94 -2.23 14.76
C ALA A 104 -15.60 -1.82 15.39
N ALA A 105 -15.55 -1.62 16.71
CA ALA A 105 -14.30 -1.33 17.43
C ALA A 105 -13.28 -2.47 17.30
N PHE A 106 -13.74 -3.72 17.43
CA PHE A 106 -12.92 -4.91 17.21
C PHE A 106 -12.40 -4.98 15.77
N ALA A 107 -13.28 -4.82 14.77
CA ALA A 107 -12.90 -4.89 13.36
C ALA A 107 -11.90 -3.79 12.96
N LEU A 108 -12.04 -2.58 13.51
CA LEU A 108 -11.07 -1.50 13.34
C LEU A 108 -9.71 -1.83 13.97
N SER A 109 -9.71 -2.49 15.13
CA SER A 109 -8.48 -2.94 15.79
C SER A 109 -7.77 -4.05 14.99
N CYS A 110 -8.54 -4.96 14.39
CA CYS A 110 -8.05 -5.94 13.43
C CYS A 110 -7.39 -5.31 12.20
N ASN A 111 -7.91 -4.19 11.69
CA ASN A 111 -7.27 -3.47 10.60
C ASN A 111 -5.89 -2.91 10.99
N SER A 112 -5.76 -2.40 12.21
CA SER A 112 -4.47 -1.98 12.77
C SER A 112 -3.54 -3.16 13.00
N ALA A 113 -4.06 -4.31 13.45
CA ALA A 113 -3.33 -5.57 13.58
C ALA A 113 -2.74 -6.04 12.24
N SER A 114 -3.48 -5.91 11.14
CA SER A 114 -2.97 -6.13 9.77
C SER A 114 -2.01 -5.04 9.27
N GLY A 115 -1.63 -4.07 10.10
CA GLY A 115 -0.69 -3.00 9.76
C GLY A 115 -1.26 -1.87 8.89
N ARG A 116 -2.58 -1.79 8.65
CA ARG A 116 -3.21 -0.90 7.64
C ARG A 116 -3.50 0.51 8.16
N VAL A 117 -2.48 1.21 8.65
CA VAL A 117 -2.62 2.52 9.30
C VAL A 117 -3.02 3.63 8.31
N THR A 118 -2.46 3.64 7.11
CA THR A 118 -2.79 4.57 6.02
C THR A 118 -4.29 4.57 5.71
N PHE A 119 -4.88 3.38 5.62
CA PHE A 119 -6.32 3.22 5.41
C PHE A 119 -7.14 3.65 6.64
N GLY A 120 -6.70 3.31 7.86
CA GLY A 120 -7.37 3.74 9.10
C GLY A 120 -7.43 5.26 9.26
N LEU A 121 -6.37 5.96 8.87
CA LEU A 121 -6.34 7.43 8.85
C LEU A 121 -7.36 7.98 7.84
N GLY A 122 -7.33 7.49 6.60
CA GLY A 122 -8.30 7.90 5.57
C GLY A 122 -9.75 7.60 5.96
N LEU A 123 -9.99 6.47 6.64
CA LEU A 123 -11.30 6.09 7.14
C LEU A 123 -11.81 7.04 8.23
N THR A 124 -10.93 7.58 9.06
CA THR A 124 -11.30 8.57 10.09
C THR A 124 -11.91 9.81 9.43
N PHE A 125 -11.24 10.35 8.40
CA PHE A 125 -11.77 11.46 7.60
C PHE A 125 -13.06 11.07 6.85
N ALA A 126 -13.15 9.86 6.33
CA ALA A 126 -14.36 9.36 5.68
C ALA A 126 -15.56 9.34 6.63
N LEU A 127 -15.39 8.82 7.85
CA LEU A 127 -16.44 8.77 8.88
C LEU A 127 -16.87 10.18 9.30
N MET A 128 -15.93 11.13 9.41
CA MET A 128 -16.27 12.54 9.63
C MET A 128 -17.08 13.12 8.46
N ALA A 129 -16.74 12.79 7.21
CA ALA A 129 -17.51 13.21 6.04
C ALA A 129 -18.94 12.65 6.07
N VAL A 130 -19.12 11.41 6.51
CA VAL A 130 -20.45 10.82 6.74
C VAL A 130 -21.21 11.62 7.79
N ILE A 131 -20.59 11.96 8.93
CA ILE A 131 -21.24 12.79 9.95
C ILE A 131 -21.67 14.15 9.37
N ALA A 132 -20.82 14.80 8.58
CA ALA A 132 -21.14 16.06 7.91
C ALA A 132 -22.34 15.94 6.93
N ALA A 133 -22.51 14.78 6.29
CA ALA A 133 -23.65 14.52 5.40
C ALA A 133 -24.98 14.30 6.14
N PHE A 134 -24.95 13.89 7.41
CA PHE A 134 -26.14 13.58 8.20
C PHE A 134 -26.40 14.54 9.38
N THR A 135 -25.53 15.52 9.58
CA THR A 135 -25.75 16.59 10.57
C THR A 135 -26.72 17.64 10.04
N SER A 136 -27.55 18.18 10.93
CA SER A 136 -28.39 19.36 10.69
C SER A 136 -27.71 20.65 11.16
N ARG A 137 -26.55 20.56 11.81
CA ARG A 137 -25.83 21.73 12.34
C ARG A 137 -25.05 22.45 11.23
N GLY A 138 -25.03 23.78 11.29
CA GLY A 138 -24.31 24.64 10.34
C GLY A 138 -25.11 24.97 9.08
N THR A 139 -24.64 25.97 8.33
CA THR A 139 -25.25 26.37 7.06
C THR A 139 -25.06 25.28 5.98
N PRO A 140 -25.91 25.23 4.94
CA PRO A 140 -25.73 24.30 3.84
C PRO A 140 -24.36 24.40 3.17
N ALA A 141 -23.81 25.61 3.06
CA ALA A 141 -22.49 25.86 2.49
C ALA A 141 -21.37 25.27 3.36
N LEU A 142 -21.40 25.48 4.68
CA LEU A 142 -20.40 24.91 5.60
C LEU A 142 -20.43 23.38 5.60
N ARG A 143 -21.63 22.78 5.52
CA ARG A 143 -21.75 21.33 5.40
C ARG A 143 -21.21 20.81 4.07
N ALA A 144 -21.48 21.51 2.97
CA ALA A 144 -20.93 21.16 1.66
C ALA A 144 -19.40 21.23 1.66
N ALA A 145 -18.84 22.33 2.16
CA ALA A 145 -17.41 22.51 2.31
C ALA A 145 -16.78 21.42 3.21
N GLY A 146 -17.44 21.08 4.32
CA GLY A 146 -17.01 20.00 5.21
C GLY A 146 -17.00 18.63 4.53
N MET A 147 -18.06 18.28 3.79
CA MET A 147 -18.12 17.01 3.03
C MET A 147 -17.02 16.93 1.97
N VAL A 148 -16.82 18.00 1.19
CA VAL A 148 -15.79 18.06 0.15
C VAL A 148 -14.39 17.99 0.76
N GLY A 149 -14.11 18.84 1.76
CA GLY A 149 -12.80 18.89 2.43
C GLY A 149 -12.43 17.58 3.11
N LEU A 150 -13.37 16.94 3.79
CA LEU A 150 -13.13 15.64 4.43
C LEU A 150 -13.00 14.51 3.39
N GLY A 151 -13.72 14.58 2.26
CA GLY A 151 -13.52 13.66 1.13
C GLY A 151 -12.14 13.80 0.48
N LEU A 152 -11.65 15.03 0.32
CA LEU A 152 -10.28 15.32 -0.13
C LEU A 152 -9.24 14.75 0.85
N LEU A 153 -9.36 15.07 2.14
CA LEU A 153 -8.43 14.59 3.18
C LEU A 153 -8.44 13.06 3.30
N SER A 154 -9.62 12.44 3.20
CA SER A 154 -9.75 10.98 3.20
C SER A 154 -8.99 10.35 2.04
N THR A 155 -9.11 10.92 0.85
CA THR A 155 -8.46 10.40 -0.37
C THR A 155 -6.95 10.69 -0.37
N LEU A 156 -6.53 11.85 0.12
CA LEU A 156 -5.11 12.21 0.29
C LEU A 156 -4.42 11.30 1.31
N ALA A 157 -5.12 10.92 2.39
CA ALA A 157 -4.64 9.91 3.33
C ALA A 157 -4.64 8.52 2.71
N SER A 158 -5.73 8.09 2.08
CA SER A 158 -5.86 6.78 1.46
C SER A 158 -6.80 6.83 0.25
N PRO A 159 -6.30 6.58 -0.97
CA PRO A 159 -7.14 6.48 -2.16
C PRO A 159 -8.27 5.45 -2.03
N VAL A 160 -8.00 4.34 -1.31
CA VAL A 160 -8.99 3.28 -1.03
C VAL A 160 -10.11 3.77 -0.11
N ALA A 161 -9.82 4.62 0.88
CA ALA A 161 -10.86 5.23 1.70
C ALA A 161 -11.74 6.19 0.87
N GLY A 162 -11.12 6.95 -0.03
CA GLY A 162 -11.83 7.78 -1.02
C GLY A 162 -12.73 6.96 -1.96
N LEU A 163 -12.25 5.79 -2.42
CA LEU A 163 -13.05 4.86 -3.21
C LEU A 163 -14.31 4.40 -2.44
N PHE A 164 -14.20 4.07 -1.16
CA PHE A 164 -15.37 3.68 -0.37
C PHE A 164 -16.32 4.83 -0.08
N LEU A 165 -15.83 6.07 -0.02
CA LEU A 165 -16.71 7.25 0.00
C LEU A 165 -17.54 7.37 -1.29
N MET A 166 -17.01 6.94 -2.44
CA MET A 166 -17.79 6.92 -3.69
C MET A 166 -18.99 5.97 -3.62
N VAL A 167 -18.87 4.84 -2.91
CA VAL A 167 -20.00 3.93 -2.66
C VAL A 167 -21.10 4.65 -1.88
N LEU A 168 -20.74 5.36 -0.81
CA LEU A 168 -21.70 6.15 -0.04
C LEU A 168 -22.29 7.30 -0.87
N ALA A 169 -21.46 7.99 -1.65
CA ALA A 169 -21.88 9.10 -2.48
C ALA A 169 -22.93 8.66 -3.53
N ALA A 170 -22.68 7.54 -4.21
CA ALA A 170 -23.61 6.93 -5.14
C ALA A 170 -24.91 6.51 -4.43
N ALA A 171 -24.81 5.88 -3.25
CA ALA A 171 -25.99 5.51 -2.48
C ALA A 171 -26.84 6.74 -2.11
N LEU A 172 -26.22 7.80 -1.60
CA LEU A 172 -26.90 9.06 -1.27
C LEU A 172 -27.56 9.70 -2.50
N PHE A 173 -26.88 9.68 -3.64
CA PHE A 173 -27.41 10.23 -4.89
C PHE A 173 -28.66 9.47 -5.36
N LEU A 174 -28.57 8.14 -5.37
CA LEU A 174 -29.64 7.24 -5.81
C LEU A 174 -30.85 7.24 -4.85
N THR A 175 -30.64 7.49 -3.55
CA THR A 175 -31.74 7.60 -2.58
C THR A 175 -32.27 9.03 -2.40
N GLY A 176 -32.02 9.94 -3.35
CA GLY A 176 -32.62 11.28 -3.37
C GLY A 176 -31.86 12.38 -2.60
N ARG A 177 -30.77 12.06 -1.89
CA ARG A 177 -29.91 13.07 -1.22
C ARG A 177 -28.79 13.56 -2.16
N ARG A 178 -29.16 13.92 -3.39
CA ARG A 178 -28.24 14.21 -4.52
C ARG A 178 -27.16 15.22 -4.17
N ARG A 179 -27.52 16.35 -3.54
CA ARG A 179 -26.54 17.41 -3.16
C ARG A 179 -25.45 16.87 -2.24
N ALA A 180 -25.81 16.08 -1.23
CA ALA A 180 -24.84 15.48 -0.30
C ALA A 180 -23.98 14.42 -1.00
N GLY A 181 -24.60 13.59 -1.85
CA GLY A 181 -23.88 12.62 -2.68
C GLY A 181 -22.83 13.29 -3.56
N ILE A 182 -23.19 14.36 -4.27
CA ILE A 182 -22.24 15.13 -5.10
C ILE A 182 -21.11 15.73 -4.25
N CYS A 183 -21.42 16.35 -3.12
CA CYS A 183 -20.39 16.96 -2.27
C CYS A 183 -19.35 15.93 -1.77
N ILE A 184 -19.77 14.71 -1.40
CA ILE A 184 -18.83 13.64 -1.03
C ILE A 184 -18.07 13.14 -2.26
N ALA A 185 -18.75 13.01 -3.41
CA ALA A 185 -18.16 12.47 -4.64
C ALA A 185 -17.10 13.36 -5.28
N VAL A 186 -17.07 14.67 -4.99
CA VAL A 186 -16.15 15.61 -5.66
C VAL A 186 -14.69 15.38 -5.25
N GLY A 187 -14.43 15.10 -3.97
CA GLY A 187 -13.07 14.99 -3.44
C GLY A 187 -12.25 13.85 -4.06
N PRO A 188 -12.72 12.59 -4.03
CA PRO A 188 -11.98 11.45 -4.53
C PRO A 188 -11.46 11.55 -5.98
N PRO A 189 -12.27 11.87 -7.00
CA PRO A 189 -11.80 11.98 -8.38
C PRO A 189 -10.85 13.16 -8.60
N ILE A 190 -10.99 14.26 -7.84
CA ILE A 190 -10.02 15.37 -7.89
C ILE A 190 -8.66 14.89 -7.42
N VAL A 191 -8.58 14.23 -6.26
CA VAL A 191 -7.30 13.77 -5.72
C VAL A 191 -6.70 12.70 -6.63
N VAL A 192 -7.46 11.63 -6.93
CA VAL A 192 -6.96 10.52 -7.75
C VAL A 192 -6.58 11.01 -9.16
N GLY A 193 -7.43 11.80 -9.81
CA GLY A 193 -7.14 12.36 -11.13
C GLY A 193 -5.91 13.26 -11.14
N THR A 194 -5.76 14.11 -10.12
CA THR A 194 -4.58 14.97 -9.98
C THR A 194 -3.32 14.13 -9.72
N THR A 195 -3.36 13.17 -8.81
CA THR A 195 -2.20 12.33 -8.51
C THR A 195 -1.80 11.48 -9.71
N SER A 196 -2.75 10.91 -10.46
CA SER A 196 -2.45 10.13 -11.67
C SER A 196 -1.86 10.99 -12.79
N LEU A 197 -2.30 12.25 -12.93
CA LEU A 197 -1.76 13.19 -13.92
C LEU A 197 -0.37 13.73 -13.54
N LEU A 198 -0.18 14.02 -12.26
CA LEU A 198 1.07 14.58 -11.75
C LEU A 198 2.13 13.48 -11.60
N PHE A 199 1.77 12.32 -11.05
CA PHE A 199 2.64 11.21 -10.69
C PHE A 199 2.13 9.94 -11.38
N PRO A 200 2.48 9.72 -12.67
CA PRO A 200 2.02 8.57 -13.41
C PRO A 200 2.34 7.28 -12.66
N PHE A 201 1.30 6.50 -12.42
CA PHE A 201 1.37 5.22 -11.73
C PHE A 201 0.49 4.22 -12.44
N SER A 202 1.07 3.09 -12.74
CA SER A 202 0.39 1.88 -13.16
C SER A 202 0.71 0.80 -12.14
N GLY A 203 -0.12 -0.23 -12.10
CA GLY A 203 0.09 -1.38 -11.24
C GLY A 203 -1.18 -2.21 -11.12
N VAL A 204 -1.02 -3.51 -10.85
CA VAL A 204 -2.14 -4.44 -10.73
C VAL A 204 -2.07 -5.12 -9.37
N GLN A 205 -3.12 -4.95 -8.56
CA GLN A 205 -3.22 -5.67 -7.30
C GLN A 205 -3.88 -7.04 -7.56
N PRO A 206 -3.21 -8.17 -7.25
CA PRO A 206 -3.82 -9.49 -7.39
C PRO A 206 -5.08 -9.64 -6.52
N ILE A 207 -6.10 -10.31 -7.05
CA ILE A 207 -7.36 -10.58 -6.36
C ILE A 207 -7.75 -12.06 -6.50
N SER A 208 -8.03 -12.71 -5.37
CA SER A 208 -8.46 -14.12 -5.34
C SER A 208 -9.99 -14.22 -5.30
N LEU A 209 -10.57 -15.01 -6.19
CA LEU A 209 -12.01 -15.25 -6.22
C LEU A 209 -12.51 -15.93 -4.93
N THR A 210 -11.82 -16.98 -4.50
CA THR A 210 -12.26 -17.84 -3.38
C THR A 210 -12.00 -17.19 -2.02
N ALA A 211 -10.84 -16.56 -1.85
CA ALA A 211 -10.45 -15.99 -0.56
C ALA A 211 -11.05 -14.60 -0.31
N ILE A 212 -11.42 -13.86 -1.35
CA ILE A 212 -11.74 -12.43 -1.22
C ILE A 212 -13.15 -12.13 -1.75
N VAL A 213 -13.42 -12.50 -3.01
CA VAL A 213 -14.68 -12.13 -3.66
C VAL A 213 -15.84 -12.89 -3.03
N LEU A 214 -15.73 -14.20 -2.83
CA LEU A 214 -16.85 -15.02 -2.37
C LEU A 214 -17.37 -14.62 -0.96
N PRO A 215 -16.54 -14.42 0.08
CA PRO A 215 -17.02 -13.97 1.39
C PRO A 215 -17.64 -12.56 1.35
N ALA A 216 -17.03 -11.63 0.61
CA ALA A 216 -17.53 -10.27 0.48
C ALA A 216 -18.88 -10.23 -0.24
N VAL A 217 -18.99 -10.95 -1.36
CA VAL A 217 -20.23 -11.07 -2.16
C VAL A 217 -21.33 -11.73 -1.33
N ALA A 218 -21.04 -12.81 -0.60
CA ALA A 218 -22.02 -13.49 0.23
C ALA A 218 -22.62 -12.56 1.31
N ALA A 219 -21.77 -11.80 2.01
CA ALA A 219 -22.21 -10.82 2.99
C ALA A 219 -23.10 -9.72 2.37
N VAL A 220 -22.71 -9.23 1.19
CA VAL A 220 -23.45 -8.19 0.47
C VAL A 220 -24.80 -8.69 -0.04
N ILE A 221 -24.86 -9.90 -0.61
CA ILE A 221 -26.10 -10.54 -1.05
C ILE A 221 -27.03 -10.78 0.14
N ALA A 222 -26.51 -11.22 1.28
CA ALA A 222 -27.33 -11.39 2.50
C ALA A 222 -27.97 -10.07 2.94
N ILE A 223 -27.24 -8.95 2.91
CA ILE A 223 -27.81 -7.63 3.18
C ILE A 223 -28.85 -7.23 2.12
N LEU A 224 -28.55 -7.39 0.83
CA LEU A 224 -29.46 -7.02 -0.25
C LEU A 224 -30.79 -7.76 -0.17
N THR A 225 -30.76 -9.04 0.16
CA THR A 225 -31.94 -9.92 0.15
C THR A 225 -32.70 -9.90 1.47
N CYS A 226 -32.00 -9.88 2.61
CA CYS A 226 -32.61 -10.09 3.93
C CYS A 226 -32.67 -8.84 4.82
N ALA A 227 -31.96 -7.74 4.51
CA ALA A 227 -32.04 -6.53 5.35
C ALA A 227 -33.42 -5.86 5.29
N PRO A 228 -33.84 -5.16 6.36
CA PRO A 228 -35.14 -4.49 6.41
C PRO A 228 -35.41 -3.59 5.20
N ARG A 229 -36.63 -3.62 4.65
CA ARG A 229 -37.01 -2.84 3.46
C ARG A 229 -36.81 -1.33 3.63
N GLY A 230 -36.95 -0.82 4.85
CA GLY A 230 -36.74 0.59 5.18
C GLY A 230 -35.27 1.03 5.15
N TRP A 231 -34.30 0.12 5.06
CA TRP A 231 -32.87 0.44 4.97
C TRP A 231 -32.44 0.70 3.52
N THR A 232 -33.19 1.55 2.82
CA THR A 232 -33.01 1.81 1.39
C THR A 232 -31.59 2.26 1.06
N LEU A 233 -31.02 3.19 1.85
CA LEU A 233 -29.64 3.65 1.67
C LEU A 233 -28.61 2.52 1.80
N VAL A 234 -28.76 1.64 2.81
CA VAL A 234 -27.83 0.53 3.03
C VAL A 234 -27.94 -0.49 1.91
N ARG A 235 -29.16 -0.81 1.45
CA ARG A 235 -29.38 -1.76 0.36
C ARG A 235 -28.85 -1.22 -0.97
N VAL A 236 -29.09 0.05 -1.29
CA VAL A 236 -28.54 0.67 -2.51
C VAL A 236 -27.01 0.74 -2.42
N GLY A 237 -26.44 1.12 -1.28
CA GLY A 237 -25.00 1.11 -1.07
C GLY A 237 -24.39 -0.28 -1.20
N ALA A 238 -25.05 -1.31 -0.67
CA ALA A 238 -24.65 -2.71 -0.84
C ALA A 238 -24.67 -3.13 -2.32
N GLY A 239 -25.66 -2.69 -3.10
CA GLY A 239 -25.74 -2.96 -4.55
C GLY A 239 -24.63 -2.26 -5.33
N VAL A 240 -24.35 -1.00 -5.03
CA VAL A 240 -23.23 -0.26 -5.63
C VAL A 240 -21.89 -0.90 -5.28
N TYR A 241 -21.72 -1.33 -4.03
CA TYR A 241 -20.51 -2.01 -3.59
C TYR A 241 -20.35 -3.38 -4.26
N LEU A 242 -21.44 -4.15 -4.43
CA LEU A 242 -21.42 -5.41 -5.19
C LEU A 242 -20.92 -5.19 -6.61
N LEU A 243 -21.46 -4.18 -7.30
CA LEU A 243 -21.02 -3.79 -8.63
C LEU A 243 -19.53 -3.41 -8.61
N GLY A 244 -19.08 -2.64 -7.62
CA GLY A 244 -17.67 -2.30 -7.43
C GLY A 244 -16.76 -3.52 -7.26
N ILE A 245 -17.18 -4.52 -6.48
CA ILE A 245 -16.44 -5.79 -6.33
C ILE A 245 -16.33 -6.51 -7.68
N MET A 246 -17.45 -6.64 -8.41
CA MET A 246 -17.47 -7.30 -9.72
C MET A 246 -16.59 -6.58 -10.74
N LEU A 247 -16.67 -5.25 -10.81
CA LEU A 247 -15.84 -4.45 -11.71
C LEU A 247 -14.35 -4.57 -11.36
N THR A 248 -14.00 -4.58 -10.07
CA THR A 248 -12.61 -4.74 -9.61
C THR A 248 -12.06 -6.12 -9.94
N TRP A 249 -12.91 -7.15 -9.93
CA TRP A 249 -12.51 -8.51 -10.31
C TRP A 249 -12.36 -8.68 -11.83
N LEU A 250 -13.24 -8.06 -12.62
CA LEU A 250 -13.22 -8.13 -14.08
C LEU A 250 -12.14 -7.26 -14.73
N ILE A 251 -11.79 -6.13 -14.09
CA ILE A 251 -10.87 -5.13 -14.65
C ILE A 251 -9.63 -5.05 -13.75
N PRO A 252 -8.48 -5.62 -14.18
CA PRO A 252 -7.22 -5.50 -13.47
C PRO A 252 -6.89 -4.04 -13.16
N SER A 253 -6.63 -3.73 -11.89
CA SER A 253 -6.40 -2.37 -11.43
C SER A 253 -5.57 -2.33 -10.14
N PRO A 254 -5.06 -1.16 -9.73
CA PRO A 254 -4.37 -0.99 -8.45
C PRO A 254 -5.24 -1.29 -7.20
N VAL A 255 -6.57 -1.34 -7.36
CA VAL A 255 -7.50 -1.61 -6.27
C VAL A 255 -7.41 -3.08 -5.86
N GLY A 256 -7.68 -4.01 -6.79
CA GLY A 256 -7.66 -5.46 -6.57
C GLY A 256 -8.23 -5.90 -5.22
N SER A 257 -7.46 -6.70 -4.48
CA SER A 257 -7.86 -7.22 -3.16
C SER A 257 -8.29 -6.16 -2.14
N ASN A 258 -7.86 -4.90 -2.27
CA ASN A 258 -8.22 -3.83 -1.33
C ASN A 258 -9.73 -3.56 -1.27
N VAL A 259 -10.49 -3.96 -2.31
CA VAL A 259 -11.94 -3.79 -2.34
C VAL A 259 -12.62 -4.45 -1.14
N GLU A 260 -12.08 -5.55 -0.60
CA GLU A 260 -12.69 -6.33 0.49
C GLU A 260 -12.78 -5.59 1.84
N ARG A 261 -11.95 -4.55 2.01
CA ARG A 261 -11.74 -3.87 3.30
C ARG A 261 -13.04 -3.29 3.87
N LEU A 262 -13.95 -2.83 3.03
CA LEU A 262 -15.23 -2.27 3.48
C LEU A 262 -16.13 -3.34 4.10
N SER A 263 -16.25 -4.50 3.46
CA SER A 263 -17.01 -5.65 3.97
C SER A 263 -16.40 -6.22 5.25
N LEU A 264 -15.08 -6.28 5.34
CA LEU A 264 -14.39 -6.74 6.55
C LEU A 264 -14.72 -5.84 7.75
N LEU A 265 -14.56 -4.52 7.57
CA LEU A 265 -14.77 -3.57 8.66
C LEU A 265 -16.22 -3.43 9.10
N PHE A 266 -17.14 -3.25 8.15
CA PHE A 266 -18.51 -2.86 8.46
C PHE A 266 -19.54 -3.94 8.15
N GLY A 267 -19.19 -4.98 7.39
CA GLY A 267 -20.12 -6.06 7.02
C GLY A 267 -20.71 -6.75 8.25
N GLY A 268 -19.86 -7.18 9.19
CA GLY A 268 -20.33 -7.81 10.42
C GLY A 268 -21.22 -6.89 11.28
N MET A 269 -20.91 -5.59 11.32
CA MET A 269 -21.74 -4.60 12.03
C MET A 269 -23.14 -4.48 11.40
N PHE A 270 -23.22 -4.39 10.07
CA PHE A 270 -24.50 -4.34 9.35
C PHE A 270 -25.28 -5.66 9.48
N LEU A 271 -24.62 -6.80 9.37
CA LEU A 271 -25.22 -8.12 9.50
C LEU A 271 -25.80 -8.33 10.91
N LEU A 272 -25.04 -8.03 11.96
CA LEU A 272 -25.50 -8.13 13.34
C LEU A 272 -26.74 -7.24 13.59
N SER A 273 -26.70 -6.02 13.06
CA SER A 273 -27.83 -5.09 13.13
C SER A 273 -29.05 -5.61 12.35
N ALA A 274 -28.83 -6.23 11.19
CA ALA A 274 -29.90 -6.78 10.35
C ALA A 274 -30.56 -8.01 11.00
N VAL A 275 -29.78 -8.93 11.61
CA VAL A 275 -30.29 -10.10 12.35
C VAL A 275 -31.31 -9.66 13.41
N ALA A 276 -30.98 -8.63 14.20
CA ALA A 276 -31.84 -8.12 15.27
C ALA A 276 -33.18 -7.52 14.79
N ARG A 277 -33.34 -7.25 13.49
CA ARG A 277 -34.58 -6.72 12.88
C ARG A 277 -35.23 -7.69 11.91
N ALA A 278 -34.60 -8.81 11.62
CA ALA A 278 -35.10 -9.79 10.68
C ALA A 278 -36.28 -10.55 11.30
N HIS A 279 -37.29 -10.82 10.47
CA HIS A 279 -38.44 -11.65 10.82
C HIS A 279 -38.42 -12.90 9.94
N GLY A 280 -38.69 -14.06 10.54
CA GLY A 280 -38.70 -15.37 9.86
C GLY A 280 -37.39 -16.14 9.98
N ARG A 281 -37.50 -17.45 10.25
CA ARG A 281 -36.37 -18.34 10.57
C ARG A 281 -35.30 -18.38 9.48
N ILE A 282 -35.70 -18.42 8.20
CA ILE A 282 -34.78 -18.50 7.07
C ILE A 282 -33.92 -17.22 6.96
N ARG A 283 -34.53 -16.03 7.09
CA ARG A 283 -33.79 -14.77 6.99
C ARG A 283 -32.78 -14.61 8.13
N ILE A 284 -33.20 -14.99 9.34
CA ILE A 284 -32.32 -15.01 10.50
C ILE A 284 -31.16 -15.99 10.25
N ALA A 285 -31.44 -17.20 9.77
CA ALA A 285 -30.41 -18.19 9.47
C ALA A 285 -29.40 -17.69 8.42
N VAL A 286 -29.86 -17.10 7.31
CA VAL A 286 -28.98 -16.55 6.25
C VAL A 286 -28.11 -15.42 6.78
N LEU A 287 -28.69 -14.45 7.51
CA LEU A 287 -27.94 -13.33 8.06
C LEU A 287 -26.95 -13.76 9.15
N SER A 288 -27.34 -14.71 10.01
CA SER A 288 -26.47 -15.28 11.03
C SER A 288 -25.32 -16.07 10.42
N LEU A 289 -25.57 -16.88 9.38
CA LEU A 289 -24.53 -17.61 8.67
C LEU A 289 -23.55 -16.64 7.99
N ALA A 290 -24.06 -15.61 7.30
CA ALA A 290 -23.22 -14.58 6.71
C ALA A 290 -22.40 -13.82 7.77
N PHE A 291 -22.98 -13.54 8.93
CA PHE A 291 -22.26 -12.93 10.06
C PHE A 291 -21.15 -13.86 10.56
N ILE A 292 -21.43 -15.15 10.78
CA ILE A 292 -20.43 -16.12 11.24
C ILE A 292 -19.27 -16.22 10.24
N VAL A 293 -19.55 -16.35 8.94
CA VAL A 293 -18.50 -16.42 7.91
C VAL A 293 -17.66 -15.13 7.91
N THR A 294 -18.31 -13.97 7.95
CA THR A 294 -17.61 -12.67 7.99
C THR A 294 -16.79 -12.53 9.26
N ALA A 295 -17.34 -12.94 10.41
CA ALA A 295 -16.69 -12.86 11.71
C ALA A 295 -15.48 -13.80 11.78
N SER A 296 -15.60 -15.02 11.29
CA SER A 296 -14.49 -15.97 11.20
C SER A 296 -13.36 -15.40 10.34
N TRP A 297 -13.68 -14.82 9.17
CA TRP A 297 -12.66 -14.20 8.31
C TRP A 297 -12.02 -12.98 8.96
N GLN A 298 -12.80 -12.17 9.67
CA GLN A 298 -12.35 -10.99 10.41
C GLN A 298 -11.38 -11.34 11.55
N VAL A 299 -11.42 -12.58 12.06
CA VAL A 299 -10.48 -13.08 13.08
C VAL A 299 -9.30 -13.79 12.44
N VAL A 300 -9.55 -14.73 11.52
CA VAL A 300 -8.52 -15.57 10.90
C VAL A 300 -7.49 -14.75 10.14
N LYS A 301 -7.92 -13.73 9.37
CA LYS A 301 -7.01 -12.90 8.57
C LYS A 301 -6.02 -12.12 9.43
N PRO A 302 -6.45 -11.27 10.39
CA PRO A 302 -5.50 -10.52 11.23
C PRO A 302 -4.63 -11.42 12.11
N VAL A 303 -5.15 -12.55 12.60
CA VAL A 303 -4.33 -13.51 13.34
C VAL A 303 -3.25 -14.10 12.44
N GLY A 304 -3.60 -14.50 11.21
CA GLY A 304 -2.62 -14.93 10.22
C GLY A 304 -1.61 -13.84 9.90
N ASP A 305 -2.05 -12.59 9.71
CA ASP A 305 -1.16 -11.46 9.47
C ASP A 305 -0.20 -11.25 10.64
N LEU A 306 -0.67 -11.28 11.90
CA LEU A 306 0.19 -11.16 13.09
C LEU A 306 1.22 -12.30 13.17
N ILE A 307 0.79 -13.55 12.95
CA ILE A 307 1.68 -14.71 12.97
C ILE A 307 2.76 -14.60 11.89
N HIS A 308 2.40 -14.22 10.67
CA HIS A 308 3.34 -14.13 9.55
C HIS A 308 4.21 -12.86 9.58
N THR A 309 3.85 -11.85 10.39
CA THR A 309 4.64 -10.62 10.55
C THR A 309 5.49 -10.60 11.82
N GLU A 310 5.22 -11.46 12.79
CA GLU A 310 6.03 -11.63 14.00
C GLU A 310 7.53 -11.85 13.70
N PRO A 311 7.92 -12.67 12.69
CA PRO A 311 9.33 -12.88 12.36
C PRO A 311 10.07 -11.63 11.86
N ALA A 312 9.38 -10.53 11.55
CA ALA A 312 10.01 -9.25 11.23
C ALA A 312 10.96 -8.76 12.35
N ALA A 313 10.59 -8.98 13.62
CA ALA A 313 11.42 -8.60 14.76
C ALA A 313 12.73 -9.41 14.79
N THR A 314 12.64 -10.71 14.51
CA THR A 314 13.79 -11.61 14.40
C THR A 314 14.69 -11.23 13.22
N ALA A 315 14.10 -10.92 12.06
CA ALA A 315 14.85 -10.42 10.91
C ALA A 315 15.63 -9.14 11.26
N ALA A 316 14.97 -8.18 11.92
CA ALA A 316 15.59 -6.93 12.36
C ALA A 316 16.75 -7.16 13.35
N ALA A 317 16.55 -8.03 14.34
CA ALA A 317 17.56 -8.34 15.36
C ALA A 317 18.83 -8.99 14.79
N HIS A 318 18.73 -9.62 13.62
CA HIS A 318 19.82 -10.37 12.99
C HIS A 318 20.27 -9.81 11.64
N ALA A 319 19.84 -8.60 11.27
CA ALA A 319 20.24 -7.98 10.02
C ALA A 319 21.61 -7.28 10.09
N SER A 320 22.13 -6.99 11.29
CA SER A 320 23.38 -6.23 11.45
C SER A 320 24.57 -6.90 10.77
N GLY A 321 24.68 -8.23 10.85
CA GLY A 321 25.72 -9.01 10.16
C GLY A 321 25.63 -8.87 8.64
N LEU A 322 24.43 -9.07 8.08
CA LEU A 322 24.18 -8.89 6.65
C LEU A 322 24.47 -7.46 6.18
N VAL A 323 24.05 -6.44 6.94
CA VAL A 323 24.31 -5.03 6.60
C VAL A 323 25.80 -4.71 6.63
N ALA A 324 26.54 -5.24 7.61
CA ALA A 324 27.98 -5.06 7.69
C ALA A 324 28.69 -5.71 6.50
N GLU A 325 28.27 -6.92 6.12
CA GLU A 325 28.85 -7.62 4.98
C GLU A 325 28.50 -6.95 3.64
N LEU A 326 27.25 -6.50 3.44
CA LEU A 326 26.89 -5.75 2.24
C LEU A 326 27.72 -4.47 2.08
N LYS A 327 28.03 -3.78 3.17
CA LYS A 327 28.95 -2.63 3.15
C LYS A 327 30.38 -3.04 2.85
N SER A 328 30.87 -4.15 3.42
CA SER A 328 32.25 -4.63 3.21
C SER A 328 32.53 -4.95 1.74
N VAL A 329 31.52 -5.48 1.03
CA VAL A 329 31.61 -5.81 -0.40
C VAL A 329 31.26 -4.63 -1.33
N GLY A 330 31.01 -3.44 -0.76
CA GLY A 330 30.70 -2.23 -1.51
C GLY A 330 29.33 -2.24 -2.17
N ALA A 331 28.28 -2.74 -1.51
CA ALA A 331 26.94 -2.77 -2.07
C ALA A 331 26.18 -1.42 -2.01
N ASP A 332 26.79 -0.37 -1.47
CA ASP A 332 26.18 0.96 -1.33
C ASP A 332 25.86 1.63 -2.69
N ASP A 333 26.62 1.32 -3.74
CA ASP A 333 26.41 1.82 -5.11
C ASP A 333 25.69 0.80 -6.02
N ALA A 334 25.23 -0.31 -5.44
CA ALA A 334 24.65 -1.43 -6.14
C ALA A 334 23.13 -1.54 -5.91
N ARG A 335 22.47 -2.26 -6.82
CA ARG A 335 21.10 -2.73 -6.61
C ARG A 335 21.14 -4.16 -6.10
N ILE A 336 20.37 -4.42 -5.04
CA ILE A 336 20.33 -5.70 -4.34
C ILE A 336 18.95 -6.32 -4.51
N GLU A 337 18.89 -7.59 -4.91
CA GLU A 337 17.66 -8.36 -4.79
C GLU A 337 17.65 -9.09 -3.45
N VAL A 338 16.58 -8.92 -2.69
CA VAL A 338 16.36 -9.69 -1.47
C VAL A 338 15.13 -10.52 -1.73
N VAL A 339 15.31 -11.85 -1.78
CA VAL A 339 14.20 -12.80 -1.97
C VAL A 339 13.14 -12.52 -0.90
N PRO A 340 11.92 -12.07 -1.27
CA PRO A 340 10.98 -11.46 -0.34
C PRO A 340 10.67 -12.35 0.87
N LEU A 341 10.87 -11.82 2.08
CA LEU A 341 10.40 -12.50 3.29
C LEU A 341 8.88 -12.47 3.34
N ARG A 342 8.28 -13.45 3.99
CA ARG A 342 6.84 -13.47 4.25
C ARG A 342 6.39 -12.25 5.07
N SER A 343 7.27 -11.77 5.95
CA SER A 343 7.06 -10.59 6.76
C SER A 343 7.29 -9.27 6.00
N HIS A 344 7.90 -9.30 4.81
CA HIS A 344 8.30 -8.12 4.03
C HIS A 344 9.21 -7.13 4.77
N TRP A 345 9.86 -7.55 5.86
CA TRP A 345 10.69 -6.69 6.67
C TRP A 345 11.91 -6.13 5.90
N GLU A 346 12.43 -6.87 4.92
CA GLU A 346 13.54 -6.39 4.08
C GLU A 346 13.22 -5.06 3.40
N SER A 347 11.96 -4.88 3.04
CA SER A 347 11.48 -3.69 2.37
C SER A 347 11.56 -2.45 3.26
N SER A 348 11.38 -2.56 4.58
CA SER A 348 11.55 -1.42 5.50
C SER A 348 12.94 -1.35 6.12
N GLY A 349 13.52 -2.49 6.49
CA GLY A 349 14.77 -2.57 7.23
C GLY A 349 16.00 -2.37 6.37
N LEU A 350 16.13 -3.13 5.28
CA LEU A 350 17.31 -3.07 4.40
C LEU A 350 17.27 -1.86 3.48
N SER A 351 16.09 -1.40 3.07
CA SER A 351 15.94 -0.20 2.22
C SER A 351 16.40 1.11 2.89
N ARG A 352 16.54 1.12 4.23
CA ARG A 352 17.14 2.23 4.98
C ARG A 352 18.62 2.43 4.67
N HIS A 353 19.27 1.38 4.17
CA HIS A 353 20.70 1.32 3.94
C HIS A 353 21.05 1.16 2.46
N PHE A 354 20.26 0.37 1.72
CA PHE A 354 20.58 -0.01 0.34
C PHE A 354 19.40 0.21 -0.60
N VAL A 355 19.68 0.26 -1.91
CA VAL A 355 18.66 0.26 -2.95
C VAL A 355 18.33 -1.17 -3.36
N LEU A 356 17.05 -1.53 -3.26
CA LEU A 356 16.56 -2.87 -3.56
C LEU A 356 15.96 -2.94 -4.97
N ALA A 357 16.07 -4.11 -5.61
CA ALA A 357 15.39 -4.38 -6.87
C ALA A 357 13.90 -4.55 -6.67
N ARG A 358 13.48 -5.34 -5.69
CA ARG A 358 12.09 -5.45 -5.24
C ARG A 358 11.87 -4.92 -3.82
N GLY A 359 10.61 -4.65 -3.48
CA GLY A 359 10.21 -4.05 -2.21
C GLY A 359 8.76 -4.40 -1.84
N TRP A 360 8.11 -3.55 -1.04
CA TRP A 360 6.73 -3.80 -0.60
C TRP A 360 5.72 -2.81 -1.19
N ASN A 361 5.34 -3.08 -2.44
CA ASN A 361 4.20 -2.51 -3.13
C ASN A 361 3.80 -3.47 -4.25
N ARG A 362 2.85 -4.36 -3.94
CA ARG A 362 2.49 -5.50 -4.79
C ARG A 362 2.02 -5.06 -6.18
N GLN A 363 1.39 -3.89 -6.29
CA GLN A 363 0.90 -3.36 -7.54
C GLN A 363 2.01 -3.07 -8.55
N VAL A 364 3.10 -2.43 -8.09
CA VAL A 364 4.26 -2.11 -8.93
C VAL A 364 5.06 -3.36 -9.23
N ASP A 365 5.19 -4.25 -8.25
CA ASP A 365 5.97 -5.46 -8.41
C ASP A 365 5.36 -6.41 -9.44
N ALA A 366 4.03 -6.61 -9.37
CA ALA A 366 3.32 -7.47 -10.33
C ALA A 366 3.34 -6.91 -11.76
N GLU A 367 3.42 -5.59 -11.95
CA GLU A 367 3.51 -5.00 -13.28
C GLU A 367 4.94 -4.99 -13.83
N ARG A 368 5.94 -4.63 -13.01
CA ARG A 368 7.33 -4.51 -13.49
C ARG A 368 8.09 -5.83 -13.51
N HIS A 369 7.64 -6.78 -12.69
CA HIS A 369 8.29 -8.06 -12.48
C HIS A 369 7.26 -9.19 -12.59
N GLU A 370 6.40 -9.12 -13.61
CA GLU A 370 5.32 -10.08 -13.93
C GLU A 370 5.79 -11.54 -13.88
N LEU A 371 7.05 -11.81 -14.24
CA LEU A 371 7.65 -13.14 -14.23
C LEU A 371 7.55 -13.87 -12.88
N PHE A 372 7.48 -13.15 -11.74
CA PHE A 372 7.34 -13.76 -10.40
C PHE A 372 5.89 -14.09 -10.02
N TYR A 373 4.94 -13.67 -10.85
CA TYR A 373 3.50 -13.79 -10.62
C TYR A 373 2.81 -14.69 -11.64
N GLU A 374 3.40 -14.83 -12.83
CA GLU A 374 2.91 -15.70 -13.89
C GLU A 374 3.41 -17.14 -13.73
N GLU A 375 2.47 -18.08 -13.74
CA GLU A 375 2.77 -19.50 -13.59
C GLU A 375 3.65 -20.00 -14.75
N GLY A 376 4.82 -20.55 -14.42
CA GLY A 376 5.78 -21.08 -15.39
C GLY A 376 6.68 -20.05 -16.09
N ALA A 377 6.52 -18.74 -15.83
CA ALA A 377 7.37 -17.70 -16.42
C ALA A 377 8.77 -17.62 -15.78
N LEU A 378 8.88 -17.94 -14.49
CA LEU A 378 10.14 -17.95 -13.76
C LEU A 378 10.92 -19.26 -13.94
N THR A 379 12.02 -19.17 -14.67
CA THR A 379 13.00 -20.23 -14.91
C THR A 379 14.39 -19.70 -14.55
N ALA A 380 15.40 -20.58 -14.42
CA ALA A 380 16.77 -20.14 -14.20
C ALA A 380 17.27 -19.15 -15.29
N ALA A 381 16.90 -19.38 -16.55
CA ALA A 381 17.29 -18.51 -17.66
C ALA A 381 16.59 -17.15 -17.57
N SER A 382 15.27 -17.13 -17.38
CA SER A 382 14.52 -15.87 -17.27
C SER A 382 14.87 -15.09 -16.00
N TYR A 383 15.22 -15.77 -14.90
CA TYR A 383 15.74 -15.13 -13.69
C TYR A 383 17.10 -14.45 -13.93
N ARG A 384 18.04 -15.11 -14.62
CA ARG A 384 19.32 -14.49 -15.01
C ARG A 384 19.10 -13.23 -15.84
N ASP A 385 18.24 -13.32 -16.85
CA ASP A 385 17.99 -12.21 -17.76
C ASP A 385 17.32 -11.04 -17.03
N TRP A 386 16.47 -11.34 -16.04
CA TRP A 386 15.91 -10.34 -15.13
C TRP A 386 16.97 -9.66 -14.26
N LEU A 387 17.86 -10.44 -13.62
CA LEU A 387 18.98 -9.90 -12.82
C LEU A 387 19.84 -8.94 -13.65
N TYR A 388 20.08 -9.27 -14.92
CA TYR A 388 20.86 -8.44 -15.84
C TYR A 388 20.07 -7.20 -16.31
N LYS A 389 18.80 -7.35 -16.70
CA LYS A 389 17.93 -6.23 -17.11
C LYS A 389 17.87 -5.18 -16.00
N TRP A 390 17.70 -5.61 -14.75
CA TRP A 390 17.56 -4.73 -13.59
C TRP A 390 18.88 -4.43 -12.88
N SER A 391 20.05 -4.76 -13.43
CA SER A 391 21.35 -4.45 -12.82
C SER A 391 21.50 -4.89 -11.36
N VAL A 392 20.96 -6.06 -11.04
CA VAL A 392 21.14 -6.66 -9.73
C VAL A 392 22.58 -7.18 -9.63
N GLN A 393 23.30 -6.73 -8.60
CA GLN A 393 24.68 -7.17 -8.36
C GLN A 393 24.78 -8.20 -7.23
N TYR A 394 23.84 -8.16 -6.30
CA TYR A 394 23.79 -9.04 -5.13
C TYR A 394 22.39 -9.62 -4.97
N VAL A 395 22.33 -10.90 -4.63
CA VAL A 395 21.10 -11.60 -4.26
C VAL A 395 21.24 -12.04 -2.82
N VAL A 396 20.26 -11.70 -1.99
CA VAL A 396 20.17 -12.12 -0.59
C VAL A 396 19.04 -13.12 -0.47
N LEU A 397 19.36 -14.30 0.07
CA LEU A 397 18.40 -15.34 0.36
C LEU A 397 18.20 -15.45 1.89
N PRO A 398 16.99 -15.19 2.41
CA PRO A 398 16.68 -15.41 3.81
C PRO A 398 16.42 -16.90 4.09
N GLU A 399 16.85 -17.37 5.26
CA GLU A 399 16.48 -18.69 5.76
C GLU A 399 15.07 -18.72 6.37
N GLN A 400 14.51 -17.56 6.72
CA GLN A 400 13.14 -17.42 7.22
C GLN A 400 12.05 -17.76 6.17
N GLU A 401 10.78 -17.78 6.61
CA GLU A 401 9.62 -17.98 5.73
C GLU A 401 9.61 -16.91 4.62
N ARG A 402 9.41 -17.35 3.38
CA ARG A 402 9.37 -16.47 2.19
C ARG A 402 7.94 -16.21 1.75
N ASP A 403 7.72 -15.08 1.09
CA ASP A 403 6.43 -14.80 0.46
C ASP A 403 6.11 -15.88 -0.59
N TRP A 404 4.82 -16.08 -0.86
CA TRP A 404 4.38 -17.04 -1.86
C TRP A 404 4.94 -16.75 -3.25
N SER A 405 5.13 -15.47 -3.62
CA SER A 405 5.72 -15.03 -4.90
C SER A 405 7.24 -15.25 -4.99
N ALA A 406 7.89 -15.63 -3.89
CA ALA A 406 9.33 -15.81 -3.79
C ALA A 406 9.75 -17.29 -3.67
N ARG A 407 8.79 -18.22 -3.66
CA ARG A 407 9.07 -19.66 -3.45
C ARG A 407 9.90 -20.25 -4.59
N ASP A 408 9.50 -19.97 -5.82
CA ASP A 408 10.17 -20.50 -7.02
C ASP A 408 11.54 -19.85 -7.23
N GLU A 409 11.65 -18.55 -6.94
CA GLU A 409 12.94 -17.85 -6.93
C GLU A 409 13.89 -18.44 -5.88
N ALA A 410 13.41 -18.64 -4.64
CA ALA A 410 14.21 -19.25 -3.59
C ALA A 410 14.68 -20.66 -4.01
N ALA A 411 13.85 -21.42 -4.71
CA ALA A 411 14.23 -22.73 -5.25
C ALA A 411 15.33 -22.62 -6.32
N ILE A 412 15.24 -21.65 -7.24
CA ILE A 412 16.28 -21.38 -8.25
C ILE A 412 17.60 -21.00 -7.59
N VAL A 413 17.59 -20.09 -6.62
CA VAL A 413 18.80 -19.64 -5.92
C VAL A 413 19.41 -20.80 -5.12
N LYS A 414 18.59 -21.58 -4.40
CA LYS A 414 19.06 -22.76 -3.64
C LYS A 414 19.58 -23.89 -4.53
N GLY A 415 19.03 -24.03 -5.74
CA GLY A 415 19.43 -25.06 -6.71
C GLY A 415 20.86 -24.88 -7.24
N GLY A 416 21.48 -23.71 -7.02
CA GLY A 416 22.81 -23.40 -7.51
C GLY A 416 22.79 -23.00 -8.98
N GLN A 417 23.21 -21.77 -9.28
CA GLN A 417 23.18 -21.23 -10.64
C GLN A 417 24.59 -20.82 -11.08
N PRO A 418 24.99 -21.05 -12.33
CA PRO A 418 26.34 -20.72 -12.81
C PRO A 418 26.63 -19.20 -12.83
N TYR A 419 25.60 -18.37 -12.69
CA TYR A 419 25.70 -16.91 -12.63
C TYR A 419 25.59 -16.35 -11.20
N LEU A 420 25.50 -17.21 -10.17
CA LEU A 420 25.47 -16.83 -8.75
C LEU A 420 26.61 -17.50 -8.00
N THR A 421 27.41 -16.70 -7.29
CA THR A 421 28.44 -17.22 -6.39
C THR A 421 28.14 -16.80 -4.97
N GLU A 422 27.98 -17.76 -4.06
CA GLU A 422 27.84 -17.49 -2.64
C GLU A 422 29.16 -16.91 -2.10
N ILE A 423 29.08 -15.72 -1.51
CA ILE A 423 30.26 -15.00 -0.99
C ILE A 423 30.25 -14.93 0.54
N TRP A 424 29.07 -15.05 1.16
CA TRP A 424 28.92 -15.02 2.60
C TRP A 424 27.62 -15.70 3.02
N SER A 425 27.61 -16.29 4.21
CA SER A 425 26.44 -16.90 4.81
C SER A 425 26.54 -16.85 6.33
N ASP A 426 25.40 -16.70 7.00
CA ASP A 426 25.24 -17.01 8.41
C ASP A 426 24.00 -17.90 8.63
N ARG A 427 23.58 -18.03 9.90
CA ARG A 427 22.41 -18.84 10.27
C ARG A 427 21.06 -18.29 9.77
N HIS A 428 21.00 -17.07 9.26
CA HIS A 428 19.78 -16.36 8.86
C HIS A 428 19.75 -15.93 7.39
N TRP A 429 20.93 -15.73 6.79
CA TRP A 429 21.08 -15.10 5.49
C TRP A 429 22.18 -15.76 4.68
N ARG A 430 21.97 -15.83 3.37
CA ARG A 430 22.99 -16.20 2.38
C ARG A 430 23.10 -15.08 1.35
N LEU A 431 24.32 -14.65 1.07
CA LEU A 431 24.63 -13.56 0.17
C LEU A 431 25.36 -14.10 -1.06
N PHE A 432 24.80 -13.79 -2.23
CA PHE A 432 25.34 -14.20 -3.52
C PHE A 432 25.73 -12.99 -4.35
N ARG A 433 26.89 -13.08 -5.02
CA ARG A 433 27.31 -12.15 -6.07
C ARG A 433 26.79 -12.64 -7.42
N VAL A 434 26.17 -11.73 -8.17
CA VAL A 434 25.77 -11.98 -9.56
C VAL A 434 26.99 -11.83 -10.46
N LEU A 435 27.38 -12.92 -11.11
CA LEU A 435 28.53 -12.93 -12.01
C LEU A 435 28.21 -12.18 -13.30
N ARG A 436 29.17 -11.36 -13.75
CA ARG A 436 29.07 -10.51 -14.95
C ARG A 436 27.78 -9.68 -14.95
N SER A 437 27.41 -9.15 -13.79
CA SER A 437 26.25 -8.28 -13.64
C SER A 437 26.36 -7.08 -14.58
N THR A 438 25.22 -6.66 -15.13
CA THR A 438 25.15 -5.47 -15.97
C THR A 438 25.19 -4.23 -15.06
N PRO A 439 26.08 -3.26 -15.30
CA PRO A 439 26.21 -2.11 -14.40
C PRO A 439 24.95 -1.24 -14.40
N LEU A 440 24.67 -0.57 -13.28
CA LEU A 440 23.49 0.30 -13.15
C LEU A 440 23.48 1.43 -14.17
N VAL A 441 24.68 1.92 -14.52
CA VAL A 441 24.92 2.89 -15.60
C VAL A 441 25.86 2.26 -16.61
N ASP A 442 25.54 2.39 -17.89
CA ASP A 442 26.43 1.91 -18.96
C ASP A 442 27.77 2.67 -18.97
N ARG A 443 28.83 1.95 -19.33
CA ARG A 443 30.13 2.55 -19.61
C ARG A 443 30.01 3.57 -20.76
N PRO A 444 30.77 4.66 -20.76
CA PRO A 444 31.93 4.92 -19.90
C PRO A 444 31.60 5.53 -18.53
N ALA A 445 30.32 5.73 -18.20
CA ALA A 445 29.94 6.28 -16.90
C ALA A 445 30.00 5.24 -15.78
N SER A 446 30.08 5.73 -14.53
CA SER A 446 30.07 4.93 -13.31
C SER A 446 29.17 5.56 -12.25
N VAL A 447 28.66 4.73 -11.34
CA VAL A 447 27.94 5.21 -10.16
C VAL A 447 28.95 5.78 -9.18
N HIS A 448 28.71 6.99 -8.71
CA HIS A 448 29.47 7.61 -7.63
C HIS A 448 28.78 7.42 -6.28
N GLU A 449 27.47 7.60 -6.26
CA GLU A 449 26.64 7.49 -5.05
C GLU A 449 25.24 7.04 -5.45
N LEU A 450 24.66 6.11 -4.70
CA LEU A 450 23.28 5.70 -4.84
C LEU A 450 22.61 5.69 -3.47
N ASN A 451 21.47 6.37 -3.35
CA ASN A 451 20.60 6.25 -2.19
C ASN A 451 19.14 6.40 -2.61
N ALA A 452 18.21 6.28 -1.65
CA ALA A 452 16.79 6.36 -1.94
C ALA A 452 16.35 7.69 -2.58
N GLY A 453 17.02 8.82 -2.31
CA GLY A 453 16.63 10.14 -2.82
C GLY A 453 17.36 10.60 -4.09
N ARG A 454 18.53 10.04 -4.40
CA ARG A 454 19.35 10.45 -5.57
C ARG A 454 20.28 9.35 -6.08
N LEU A 455 20.63 9.47 -7.36
CA LEU A 455 21.71 8.75 -8.02
C LEU A 455 22.73 9.77 -8.55
N VAL A 456 23.99 9.59 -8.20
CA VAL A 456 25.10 10.43 -8.69
C VAL A 456 25.96 9.60 -9.64
N VAL A 457 26.17 10.13 -10.84
CA VAL A 457 26.86 9.47 -11.95
C VAL A 457 28.10 10.26 -12.31
N ASP A 458 29.25 9.60 -12.33
CA ASP A 458 30.49 10.14 -12.88
C ASP A 458 30.53 9.84 -14.38
N MET A 459 30.62 10.88 -15.20
CA MET A 459 30.69 10.77 -16.66
C MET A 459 32.03 11.36 -17.14
N PRO A 460 32.94 10.54 -17.69
CA PRO A 460 34.30 10.97 -18.00
C PRO A 460 34.44 11.71 -19.33
N SER A 461 33.44 11.63 -20.22
CA SER A 461 33.47 12.26 -21.54
C SER A 461 32.09 12.77 -21.95
N ARG A 462 32.03 13.57 -23.01
CA ARG A 462 30.75 13.85 -23.69
C ARG A 462 30.14 12.54 -24.22
N GLY A 463 28.83 12.39 -24.13
CA GLY A 463 28.13 11.25 -24.71
C GLY A 463 26.77 10.98 -24.07
N SER A 464 26.22 9.80 -24.38
CA SER A 464 24.98 9.32 -23.78
C SER A 464 25.14 7.93 -23.22
N VAL A 465 24.55 7.67 -22.05
CA VAL A 465 24.61 6.36 -21.37
C VAL A 465 23.21 5.97 -20.89
N LEU A 466 22.92 4.67 -20.90
CA LEU A 466 21.72 4.14 -20.27
C LEU A 466 21.91 4.09 -18.75
N VAL A 467 20.91 4.58 -18.03
CA VAL A 467 20.79 4.53 -16.58
C VAL A 467 19.59 3.66 -16.27
N ARG A 468 19.82 2.47 -15.69
CA ARG A 468 18.77 1.46 -15.42
C ARG A 468 17.94 1.79 -14.18
N VAL A 469 17.47 3.02 -14.09
CA VAL A 469 16.43 3.49 -13.16
C VAL A 469 15.16 3.73 -13.97
N SER A 470 13.99 3.49 -13.36
CA SER A 470 12.72 3.61 -14.06
C SER A 470 12.44 5.07 -14.42
N TRP A 471 12.02 5.31 -15.66
CA TRP A 471 11.69 6.65 -16.14
C TRP A 471 10.59 7.31 -15.31
N SER A 472 10.77 8.60 -15.01
CA SER A 472 9.70 9.45 -14.50
C SER A 472 9.83 10.87 -15.06
N PRO A 473 8.70 11.53 -15.40
CA PRO A 473 8.72 12.92 -15.85
C PRO A 473 9.25 13.90 -14.79
N TRP A 474 9.36 13.49 -13.52
CA TRP A 474 9.94 14.31 -12.46
C TRP A 474 11.45 14.24 -12.35
N LEU A 475 12.09 13.24 -12.98
CA LEU A 475 13.52 13.08 -12.93
C LEU A 475 14.21 14.28 -13.57
N ARG A 476 15.21 14.79 -12.85
CA ARG A 476 16.04 15.91 -13.24
C ARG A 476 17.49 15.52 -13.06
N VAL A 477 18.34 15.95 -13.99
CA VAL A 477 19.79 15.91 -13.86
C VAL A 477 20.34 17.30 -13.53
N THR A 478 21.26 17.38 -12.58
CA THR A 478 22.04 18.58 -12.25
C THR A 478 23.55 18.26 -12.29
N GLY A 479 24.42 19.27 -12.27
CA GLY A 479 25.89 19.10 -12.32
C GLY A 479 26.57 19.55 -13.61
N GLY A 480 25.79 19.93 -14.63
CA GLY A 480 26.30 20.48 -15.89
C GLY A 480 25.21 20.61 -16.96
N GLU A 481 25.64 20.82 -18.20
CA GLU A 481 24.75 20.73 -19.37
C GLU A 481 24.49 19.25 -19.67
N ALA A 482 23.35 18.79 -19.19
CA ALA A 482 22.85 17.45 -19.38
C ALA A 482 21.32 17.44 -19.42
N CYS A 483 20.77 16.42 -20.06
CA CYS A 483 19.34 16.19 -20.11
C CYS A 483 19.03 14.69 -20.02
N LEU A 484 17.81 14.37 -19.64
CA LEU A 484 17.31 13.00 -19.53
C LEU A 484 16.29 12.72 -20.64
N ALA A 485 16.34 11.52 -21.21
CA ALA A 485 15.36 11.03 -22.17
C ALA A 485 14.82 9.66 -21.73
N ARG A 486 13.58 9.33 -22.12
CA ARG A 486 13.00 8.02 -21.86
C ARG A 486 13.55 7.02 -22.88
N GLU A 487 13.94 5.84 -22.41
CA GLU A 487 14.33 4.72 -23.27
C GLU A 487 13.71 3.43 -22.74
N GLY A 488 12.60 3.01 -23.35
CA GLY A 488 11.79 1.90 -22.85
C GLY A 488 11.35 2.14 -21.40
N ASP A 489 11.79 1.25 -20.52
CA ASP A 489 11.53 1.29 -19.07
C ASP A 489 12.49 2.24 -18.32
N PHE A 490 13.63 2.58 -18.94
CA PHE A 490 14.77 3.22 -18.30
C PHE A 490 15.01 4.66 -18.76
N VAL A 491 16.07 5.26 -18.22
CA VAL A 491 16.47 6.65 -18.49
C VAL A 491 17.76 6.65 -19.31
N ARG A 492 17.81 7.44 -20.38
CA ARG A 492 19.06 7.81 -21.05
C ARG A 492 19.55 9.15 -20.53
N LEU A 493 20.77 9.18 -20.03
CA LEU A 493 21.47 10.42 -19.66
C LEU A 493 22.27 10.90 -20.87
N HIS A 494 22.05 12.15 -21.29
CA HIS A 494 22.89 12.84 -22.25
C HIS A 494 23.71 13.90 -21.52
N ALA A 495 25.03 13.85 -21.67
CA ALA A 495 25.97 14.74 -21.02
C ALA A 495 26.87 15.40 -22.06
N ASP A 496 26.95 16.74 -22.06
CA ASP A 496 27.74 17.47 -23.06
C ASP A 496 29.22 17.58 -22.70
N ARG A 497 29.59 17.35 -21.44
CA ARG A 497 30.96 17.43 -20.96
C ARG A 497 31.27 16.43 -19.85
N PRO A 498 32.57 16.12 -19.60
CA PRO A 498 32.99 15.40 -18.40
C PRO A 498 32.51 16.13 -17.14
N ALA A 499 31.75 15.45 -16.30
CA ALA A 499 31.28 15.98 -15.01
C ALA A 499 30.67 14.88 -14.15
N ARG A 500 30.40 15.25 -12.90
CA ARG A 500 29.53 14.50 -11.99
C ARG A 500 28.11 15.02 -12.12
N TYR A 501 27.17 14.12 -12.40
CA TYR A 501 25.77 14.43 -12.63
C TYR A 501 24.89 13.82 -11.54
N THR A 502 24.02 14.62 -10.94
CA THR A 502 23.06 14.14 -9.93
C THR A 502 21.68 14.00 -10.55
N ILE A 503 21.17 12.78 -10.58
CA ILE A 503 19.82 12.43 -10.99
C ILE A 503 18.93 12.33 -9.75
N ALA A 504 17.94 13.20 -9.64
CA ALA A 504 16.99 13.22 -8.55
C ALA A 504 15.65 13.84 -9.00
N ALA A 505 14.61 13.71 -8.19
CA ALA A 505 13.32 14.35 -8.44
C ALA A 505 12.90 15.14 -7.21
N ARG A 506 12.86 16.48 -7.31
CA ARG A 506 12.37 17.35 -6.23
C ARG A 506 10.99 17.90 -6.59
N TYR A 507 10.14 18.11 -5.60
CA TYR A 507 8.90 18.85 -5.80
C TYR A 507 9.20 20.27 -6.28
N GLY A 508 8.50 20.73 -7.31
CA GLY A 508 8.71 22.04 -7.92
C GLY A 508 7.80 22.30 -9.13
N PHE A 509 7.74 23.56 -9.57
CA PHE A 509 6.86 23.97 -10.66
C PHE A 509 7.24 23.40 -12.04
N LYS A 510 8.54 23.16 -12.27
CA LYS A 510 9.05 22.54 -13.50
C LYS A 510 9.38 21.08 -13.24
N ARG A 511 8.77 20.18 -14.02
CA ARG A 511 9.08 18.74 -14.00
C ARG A 511 10.32 18.47 -14.85
N GLY A 512 11.40 18.02 -14.22
CA GLY A 512 12.62 17.57 -14.91
C GLY A 512 13.33 18.62 -15.78
N ASN A 513 14.36 18.18 -16.49
CA ASN A 513 15.07 18.90 -17.56
C ASN A 513 15.33 17.93 -18.71
N HIS A 514 14.23 17.55 -19.36
CA HIS A 514 14.23 16.52 -20.41
C HIS A 514 14.90 17.02 -21.69
N CYS A 515 15.47 16.10 -22.46
CA CYS A 515 16.06 16.44 -23.76
C CYS A 515 14.97 16.99 -24.68
N ARG A 516 15.30 18.01 -25.49
CA ARG A 516 14.37 18.55 -26.49
C ARG A 516 14.13 17.46 -27.54
N SER A 517 12.87 17.09 -27.71
CA SER A 517 12.39 16.18 -28.75
C SER A 517 12.60 16.76 -30.14
#